data_AF-A0A973XLT9-F1
#
_entry.id   AF-A0A973XLT9-F1
#
_cell.length_a   1.000
_cell.length_b   1.000
_cell.length_c   1.000
_cell.angle_alpha   90.00
_cell.angle_beta   90.00
_cell.angle_gamma   90.00
#
_symmetry.space_group_name_H-M   'P 1'
#
loop_
_entity.id
_entity.type
_entity.pdbx_description
1 polymer ?
#
loop_
_entity_poly.entity_id
_entity_poly.type
_entity_poly.pdbx_seq_one_letter_code
_entity_poly.pdbx_strand_id
1 'polypeptide(L)'
;MKSVTISLPDSVYDDAEAAAEPQGITLAQLVADLVEKHWPAAEDQAAAAKALETFFRGPGFPGISKNLPTREELYAERDDELARRRGDRDA
;
A
#
# COMPACT_ATOMS: atom_id res chain seq x y z
N MET A 1 -17.42 -21.92 -20.37
CA MET A 1 -17.46 -21.33 -19.01
C MET A 1 -16.53 -22.13 -18.11
N LYS A 2 -15.75 -21.47 -17.26
CA LYS A 2 -14.96 -22.15 -16.22
C LYS A 2 -15.77 -22.08 -14.92
N SER A 3 -16.06 -23.23 -14.31
CA SER A 3 -16.61 -23.29 -12.96
C SER A 3 -15.47 -23.36 -11.95
N VAL A 4 -15.62 -22.67 -10.83
CA VAL A 4 -14.67 -22.69 -9.72
C VAL A 4 -15.44 -23.07 -8.47
N THR A 5 -14.90 -24.02 -7.71
CA THR A 5 -15.42 -24.39 -6.39
C THR A 5 -14.49 -23.78 -5.35
N ILE A 6 -15.06 -23.07 -4.39
CA ILE A 6 -14.34 -22.40 -3.32
C ILE A 6 -14.87 -22.96 -2.01
N SER A 7 -13.97 -23.35 -1.11
CA SER A 7 -14.35 -23.77 0.24
C SER A 7 -14.36 -22.54 1.15
N LEU A 8 -15.47 -22.34 1.85
CA LEU A 8 -15.68 -21.23 2.77
C LEU A 8 -16.11 -21.79 4.14
N PRO A 9 -15.82 -21.10 5.25
CA PRO A 9 -16.46 -21.39 6.52
C PRO A 9 -17.97 -21.20 6.41
N ASP A 10 -18.74 -22.06 7.07
CA ASP A 10 -20.23 -22.03 7.02
C ASP A 10 -20.79 -20.64 7.36
N SER A 11 -20.21 -19.96 8.36
CA SER A 11 -20.63 -18.60 8.74
C SER A 11 -20.51 -17.59 7.59
N VAL A 12 -19.49 -17.73 6.75
CA VAL A 12 -19.27 -16.83 5.60
C VAL A 12 -20.25 -17.17 4.47
N TYR A 13 -20.59 -18.45 4.31
CA TYR A 13 -21.60 -18.88 3.35
C TYR A 13 -22.98 -18.30 3.72
N ASP A 14 -23.38 -18.44 4.99
CA ASP A 14 -24.67 -17.96 5.49
C ASP A 14 -24.80 -16.43 5.33
N ASP A 15 -23.76 -15.68 5.69
CA ASP A 15 -23.73 -14.22 5.52
C ASP A 15 -23.84 -13.81 4.05
N ALA A 16 -23.17 -14.54 3.15
CA ALA A 16 -23.19 -14.24 1.73
C ALA A 16 -24.54 -14.58 1.08
N GLU A 17 -25.21 -15.64 1.53
CA GLU A 17 -26.56 -15.98 1.08
C GLU A 17 -27.57 -14.92 1.55
N ALA A 18 -27.51 -14.53 2.83
CA ALA A 18 -28.34 -13.46 3.39
C ALA A 18 -28.12 -12.10 2.69
N ALA A 19 -26.93 -11.85 2.15
CA ALA A 19 -26.63 -10.66 1.35
C ALA A 19 -27.19 -10.73 -0.09
N ALA A 20 -27.31 -11.93 -0.66
CA ALA A 20 -27.81 -12.15 -2.02
C ALA A 20 -29.34 -12.13 -2.10
N GLU A 21 -30.03 -12.71 -1.11
CA GLU A 21 -31.50 -12.78 -1.03
C GLU A 21 -32.23 -11.45 -1.26
N PRO A 22 -31.92 -10.35 -0.55
CA PRO A 22 -32.65 -9.08 -0.72
C PRO A 22 -32.44 -8.45 -2.10
N GLN A 23 -31.40 -8.87 -2.82
CA GLN A 23 -31.09 -8.41 -4.17
C GLN A 23 -31.71 -9.33 -5.25
N GLY A 24 -32.27 -10.48 -4.87
CA GLY A 24 -32.87 -11.45 -5.79
C GLY A 24 -31.86 -12.09 -6.74
N ILE A 25 -30.58 -12.11 -6.38
CA ILE A 25 -29.49 -12.68 -7.17
C ILE A 25 -28.98 -13.98 -6.55
N THR A 26 -28.30 -14.79 -7.35
CA THR A 26 -27.63 -16.00 -6.84
C THR A 26 -26.33 -15.65 -6.13
N LEU A 27 -25.89 -16.50 -5.22
CA LEU A 27 -24.58 -16.38 -4.55
C LEU A 27 -23.43 -16.28 -5.56
N ALA A 28 -23.49 -17.03 -6.66
CA ALA A 28 -22.48 -16.99 -7.72
C ALA A 28 -22.42 -15.62 -8.41
N GLN A 29 -23.57 -14.97 -8.64
CA GLN A 29 -23.63 -13.62 -9.20
C GLN A 29 -23.08 -12.60 -8.21
N LEU A 30 -23.47 -12.68 -6.94
CA LEU A 30 -22.93 -11.82 -5.89
C LEU A 30 -21.40 -11.90 -5.83
N VAL A 31 -20.84 -13.11 -5.85
CA VAL A 31 -19.39 -13.32 -5.85
C VAL A 31 -18.73 -12.77 -7.11
N ALA A 32 -19.35 -12.94 -8.28
CA ALA A 32 -18.83 -12.38 -9.53
C ALA A 32 -18.78 -10.84 -9.48
N ASP A 33 -19.84 -10.19 -9.00
CA ASP A 33 -19.91 -8.74 -8.86
C ASP A 33 -18.89 -8.21 -7.85
N LEU A 34 -18.71 -8.91 -6.73
CA LEU A 34 -17.69 -8.57 -5.74
C LEU A 34 -16.28 -8.70 -6.30
N VAL A 35 -16.02 -9.76 -7.08
CA VAL A 35 -14.74 -9.92 -7.77
C VAL A 35 -14.55 -8.77 -8.75
N GLU A 36 -15.53 -8.44 -9.60
CA GLU A 36 -15.38 -7.34 -10.55
C GLU A 36 -15.18 -5.99 -9.87
N LYS A 37 -15.86 -5.74 -8.75
CA LYS A 37 -15.79 -4.50 -7.98
C LYS A 37 -14.50 -4.33 -7.18
N HIS A 38 -13.98 -5.41 -6.60
CA HIS A 38 -12.85 -5.38 -5.67
C HIS A 38 -11.56 -5.94 -6.27
N TRP A 39 -11.61 -6.59 -7.42
CA TRP A 39 -10.42 -6.95 -8.17
C TRP A 39 -9.82 -5.66 -8.74
N PRO A 40 -8.59 -5.27 -8.36
CA PRO A 40 -7.94 -4.12 -8.96
C PRO A 40 -7.81 -4.36 -10.46
N ALA A 41 -7.94 -3.31 -11.28
CA ALA A 41 -7.58 -3.41 -12.69
C ALA A 41 -6.16 -3.99 -12.79
N ALA A 42 -5.86 -4.79 -13.81
CA ALA A 42 -4.53 -5.39 -13.97
C ALA A 42 -3.40 -4.33 -13.95
N GLU A 43 -3.73 -3.10 -14.37
CA GLU A 43 -2.85 -1.93 -14.28
C GLU A 43 -2.56 -1.49 -12.84
N ASP A 44 -3.52 -1.58 -11.92
CA ASP A 44 -3.35 -1.26 -10.50
C ASP A 44 -2.50 -2.31 -9.78
N GLN A 45 -2.57 -3.58 -10.19
CA GLN A 45 -1.69 -4.62 -9.63
C GLN A 45 -0.24 -4.43 -10.04
N ALA A 46 0.00 -4.07 -11.31
CA ALA A 46 1.33 -3.73 -11.79
C ALA A 46 1.88 -2.45 -11.12
N ALA A 47 1.04 -1.44 -10.95
CA ALA A 47 1.40 -0.22 -10.22
C ALA A 47 1.70 -0.49 -8.74
N ALA A 48 0.89 -1.31 -8.06
CA ALA A 48 1.11 -1.71 -6.68
C ALA A 48 2.39 -2.56 -6.52
N ALA A 49 2.62 -3.52 -7.42
CA ALA A 49 3.84 -4.31 -7.44
C ALA A 49 5.09 -3.44 -7.66
N LYS A 50 5.01 -2.47 -8.57
CA LYS A 50 6.09 -1.50 -8.83
C LYS A 50 6.31 -0.55 -7.65
N ALA A 51 5.25 -0.13 -6.97
CA ALA A 51 5.34 0.68 -5.76
C ALA A 51 6.01 -0.10 -4.62
N LEU A 52 5.65 -1.38 -4.44
CA LEU A 52 6.30 -2.28 -3.49
C LEU A 52 7.77 -2.53 -3.86
N GLU A 53 8.09 -2.77 -5.14
CA GLU A 53 9.46 -2.91 -5.61
C GLU A 53 10.29 -1.65 -5.33
N THR A 54 9.72 -0.48 -5.60
CA THR A 54 10.36 0.82 -5.32
C THR A 54 10.56 1.02 -3.83
N PHE A 55 9.60 0.61 -3.00
CA PHE A 55 9.69 0.69 -1.55
C PHE A 55 10.78 -0.25 -1.00
N PHE A 56 10.80 -1.51 -1.44
CA PHE A 56 11.81 -2.49 -1.01
C PHE A 56 13.22 -2.19 -1.55
N ARG A 57 13.33 -1.47 -2.67
CA ARG A 57 14.62 -1.02 -3.24
C ARG A 57 14.97 0.42 -2.90
N GLY A 58 14.10 1.13 -2.19
CA GLY A 58 14.24 2.55 -1.88
C GLY A 58 15.23 2.81 -0.75
N PRO A 59 15.76 4.05 -0.64
CA PRO A 59 16.59 4.45 0.49
C PRO A 59 15.76 4.42 1.78
N GLY A 60 16.18 3.62 2.77
CA GLY A 60 15.47 3.46 4.05
C GLY A 60 15.12 2.01 4.43
N PHE A 61 15.34 1.03 3.56
CA PHE A 61 15.23 -0.39 3.92
C PHE A 61 16.41 -0.85 4.79
N PRO A 62 16.23 -1.75 5.79
CA PRO A 62 17.33 -2.32 6.56
C PRO A 62 18.33 -3.03 5.63
N GLY A 63 19.48 -2.42 5.38
CA GLY A 63 20.53 -2.92 4.47
C GLY A 63 20.86 -2.03 3.27
N ILE A 64 20.05 -1.00 2.95
CA ILE A 64 20.39 0.02 1.93
C ILE A 64 20.56 1.37 2.63
N SER A 65 21.74 1.58 3.22
CA SER A 65 22.16 2.82 3.87
C SER A 65 22.78 3.85 2.91
N LYS A 66 22.78 3.58 1.60
CA LYS A 66 23.67 4.29 0.67
C LYS A 66 23.38 5.77 0.46
N ASN A 67 22.16 6.25 0.72
CA ASN A 67 21.75 7.64 0.43
C ASN A 67 21.17 8.39 1.64
N LEU A 68 21.30 7.87 2.86
CA LEU A 68 20.94 8.64 4.05
C LEU A 68 22.16 9.47 4.48
N PRO A 69 22.01 10.79 4.69
CA PRO A 69 23.07 11.62 5.22
C PRO A 69 23.61 10.98 6.50
N THR A 70 24.92 10.87 6.59
CA THR A 70 25.59 10.45 7.80
C THR A 70 25.27 11.42 8.93
N ARG A 71 25.44 10.93 10.17
CA ARG A 71 25.21 11.75 11.36
C ARG A 71 26.04 13.04 11.34
N GLU A 72 27.26 12.97 10.81
CA GLU A 72 28.18 14.11 10.73
C GLU A 72 27.71 15.17 9.73
N GLU A 73 27.19 14.75 8.57
CA GLU A 73 26.61 15.64 7.57
C GLU A 73 25.37 16.38 8.11
N LEU A 74 24.51 15.69 8.85
CA LEU A 74 23.35 16.30 9.50
C LEU A 74 23.73 17.35 10.55
N TYR A 75 24.84 17.15 11.27
CA TYR A 75 25.32 18.13 12.24
C TYR A 75 26.04 19.31 11.58
N ALA A 76 26.76 19.10 10.47
CA ALA A 76 27.39 20.16 9.71
C ALA A 76 26.36 21.14 9.14
N GLU A 77 25.28 20.65 8.53
CA GLU A 77 24.19 21.50 8.03
C GLU A 77 23.53 22.31 9.15
N ARG A 78 23.33 21.69 10.32
CA ARG A 78 22.77 22.37 11.50
C ARG A 78 23.70 23.46 12.01
N ASP A 79 24.99 23.22 12.05
CA ASP A 79 25.97 24.17 12.57
C ASP A 79 26.15 25.35 11.61
N ASP A 80 26.10 25.12 10.29
CA ASP A 80 26.08 26.18 9.27
C ASP A 80 24.81 27.04 9.32
N GLU A 81 23.65 26.41 9.52
CA GLU A 81 22.36 27.09 9.74
C GLU A 81 22.38 27.94 11.01
N LEU A 82 22.95 27.42 12.11
CA LEU A 82 23.09 28.14 13.38
C LEU A 82 24.10 29.29 13.28
N ALA A 83 25.18 29.13 12.50
CA ALA A 83 26.15 30.19 12.24
C ALA A 83 25.53 31.33 11.43
N ARG A 84 24.74 31.03 10.38
CA ARG A 84 23.97 32.04 9.63
C ARG A 84 23.02 32.84 10.53
N ARG A 85 22.27 32.16 11.40
CA ARG A 85 21.34 32.81 12.36
C ARG A 85 22.03 33.63 13.46
N ARG A 86 23.33 33.43 13.69
CA ARG A 86 24.13 34.25 14.61
C ARG A 86 24.74 35.45 13.90
N GLY A 87 25.20 35.29 12.66
CA GLY A 87 25.69 36.40 11.83
C GLY A 87 24.64 37.47 11.56
N ASP A 88 23.38 37.07 11.35
CA ASP A 88 22.25 38.01 11.20
C ASP A 88 21.85 38.75 12.49
N ARG A 89 22.43 38.36 13.64
CA ARG A 89 22.10 38.95 14.95
C ARG A 89 23.11 40.00 15.42
N ASP A 90 24.27 40.07 14.77
CA ASP A 90 25.37 40.99 15.06
C ASP A 90 25.57 42.06 13.96
N ALA A 91 24.64 42.17 13.01
CA ALA A 91 24.55 43.23 11.98
C ALA A 91 23.38 44.18 12.26
#